data_AF-A0A1C4YE25-F1
#
_entry.id   AF-A0A1C4YE25-F1
#
_cell.length_a   1.000
_cell.length_b   1.000
_cell.length_c   1.000
_cell.angle_alpha   90.00
_cell.angle_beta   90.00
_cell.angle_gamma   90.00
#
_symmetry.space_group_name_H-M   'P 1'
#
loop_
_entity.id
_entity.type
_entity.pdbx_description
1 polymer ?
#
loop_
_entity_poly.entity_id
_entity_poly.type
_entity_poly.pdbx_seq_one_letter_code
_entity_poly.pdbx_strand_id
1 'polypeptide(L)'
;MSGQARLAIDYGSASTVAVLAWPDGRWTPVTVDGVPAMPSAVWVAEDTSVWTGQQAWQAAAHQPHRFVPAPQRLAEQSIDIDGLQVEATDLVAATLRRIAEHAGQLVGGPIEDVRLVVPAGWGPRRRTWMRHAAHRAGLGQPRLVEAPVAVAEHLLATGTQAPVGAYLMVVDVGGGAEATVLRRGPAGFEVLATLADPAAGGDAIDHALATALAGQGDGGGWAWAASVRTAKEALAQHAAITVPQPAGTAVVATSVMLEQAARPVLQRVGQLAVDAVIAAELTPADLAGVYLVGGTARLPAAAAVIAERTGLTPRAVEDPMLTAARGAADANTNIVTVGGGGGPEPEVPPARRVLPVAVAGFASLAMISQMLLTIDWRGVYPNEWALPSWGQLAMASVFAVIACLSAGTLLGALAAAHSAEHATRSPGGTVSLGILSAVSLGMGLASLYAVVAAQYLGMPVGPFLRWALLPVTPIVGLALVAAILAALQWRTPSGGWSALLSFPTGSVLAAAIGMGLVQYSMTADRWPDMVLFIEVAGRVGGLLIGIGAVMALIRPWLLRLVIGAPLAVITAAITSYRMLGVLAGIYATAVAMWWVYRLWTRLVRTPAAHP
;
A
#
# COMPACT_ATOMS: atom_id res chain seq x y z
N MET A 1 -18.52 26.01 27.99
CA MET A 1 -17.35 25.16 27.67
C MET A 1 -17.74 23.88 26.90
N SER A 2 -18.94 23.79 26.32
CA SER A 2 -19.54 22.57 25.74
C SER A 2 -19.30 22.37 24.23
N GLY A 3 -18.78 23.36 23.50
CA GLY A 3 -18.81 23.36 22.02
C GLY A 3 -17.61 22.75 21.28
N GLN A 4 -16.70 22.03 21.93
CA GLN A 4 -15.46 21.55 21.27
C GLN A 4 -14.97 20.16 21.71
N ALA A 5 -15.82 19.36 22.37
CA ALA A 5 -15.46 17.97 22.64
C ALA A 5 -15.45 17.17 21.33
N ARG A 6 -14.50 16.25 21.19
CA ARG A 6 -14.36 15.35 20.04
C ARG A 6 -14.65 13.93 20.50
N LEU A 7 -15.45 13.21 19.73
CA LEU A 7 -15.79 11.81 20.01
C LEU A 7 -15.01 10.92 19.05
N ALA A 8 -14.12 10.08 19.59
CA ALA A 8 -13.47 9.03 18.81
C ALA A 8 -14.02 7.66 19.23
N ILE A 9 -14.50 6.88 18.27
CA ILE A 9 -15.09 5.56 18.48
C ILE A 9 -14.27 4.53 17.72
N ASP A 10 -13.88 3.46 18.40
CA ASP A 10 -13.34 2.26 17.78
C ASP A 10 -14.38 1.13 17.87
N TYR A 11 -14.98 0.84 16.72
CA TYR A 11 -15.99 -0.21 16.58
C TYR A 11 -15.30 -1.52 16.18
N GLY A 12 -14.83 -2.26 17.18
CA GLY A 12 -14.23 -3.57 16.98
C GLY A 12 -15.27 -4.69 16.84
N SER A 13 -14.83 -5.87 16.41
CA SER A 13 -15.74 -7.02 16.22
C SER A 13 -16.28 -7.60 17.53
N ALA A 14 -15.55 -7.44 18.64
CA ALA A 14 -15.92 -7.98 19.95
C ALA A 14 -16.36 -6.89 20.93
N SER A 15 -15.71 -5.74 20.91
CA SER A 15 -16.03 -4.60 21.77
C SER A 15 -15.93 -3.29 20.99
N THR A 16 -16.75 -2.33 21.40
CA THR A 16 -16.77 -0.95 20.95
C THR A 16 -16.28 -0.11 22.12
N VAL A 17 -15.22 0.65 21.87
CA VAL A 17 -14.71 1.63 22.83
C VAL A 17 -14.88 3.03 22.26
N ALA A 18 -15.03 4.01 23.13
CA ALA A 18 -15.02 5.40 22.71
C ALA A 18 -14.35 6.28 23.74
N VAL A 19 -13.80 7.39 23.27
CA VAL A 19 -13.21 8.42 24.12
C VAL A 19 -13.74 9.78 23.71
N LEU A 20 -13.99 10.62 24.71
CA LEU A 20 -14.18 12.05 24.56
C LEU A 20 -12.85 12.74 24.78
N ALA A 21 -12.48 13.65 23.89
CA ALA A 21 -11.29 14.48 24.06
C ALA A 21 -11.65 15.96 23.95
N TRP A 22 -11.08 16.76 24.84
CA TRP A 22 -11.26 18.21 24.87
C TRP A 22 -10.03 18.94 24.30
N PRO A 23 -10.18 20.22 23.91
CA PRO A 23 -9.08 21.01 23.36
C PRO A 23 -7.91 21.22 24.33
N ASP A 24 -8.16 21.11 25.64
CA ASP A 24 -7.15 21.21 26.69
C ASP A 24 -6.30 19.94 26.85
N GLY A 25 -6.49 18.94 25.97
CA GLY A 25 -5.76 17.68 25.98
C GLY A 25 -6.30 16.66 26.98
N ARG A 26 -7.32 17.00 27.78
CA ARG A 26 -8.01 16.01 28.62
C ARG A 26 -8.81 15.07 27.73
N TRP A 27 -8.86 13.82 28.13
CA TRP A 27 -9.75 12.83 27.53
C TRP A 27 -10.39 11.98 28.62
N THR A 28 -11.52 11.35 28.30
CA THR A 28 -12.27 10.48 29.21
C THR A 28 -12.91 9.36 28.39
N PRO A 29 -12.83 8.09 28.81
CA PRO A 29 -13.52 7.02 28.11
C PRO A 29 -15.04 7.18 28.25
N VAL A 30 -15.78 6.90 27.18
CA VAL A 30 -17.24 6.84 27.22
C VAL A 30 -17.63 5.50 27.81
N THR A 31 -18.19 5.54 29.00
CA THR A 31 -18.63 4.35 29.73
C THR A 31 -20.11 4.11 29.46
N VAL A 32 -20.46 2.93 28.95
CA VAL A 32 -21.86 2.48 28.76
C VAL A 32 -22.07 1.25 29.64
N ASP A 33 -23.19 1.18 30.35
CA ASP A 33 -23.49 0.10 31.30
C ASP A 33 -22.40 -0.09 32.38
N GLY A 34 -21.70 0.99 32.75
CA GLY A 34 -20.63 0.95 33.75
C GLY A 34 -19.28 0.42 33.26
N VAL A 35 -19.14 0.07 31.97
CA VAL A 35 -17.88 -0.40 31.38
C VAL A 35 -17.37 0.49 30.23
N PRO A 36 -16.05 0.71 30.10
CA PRO A 36 -15.46 1.55 29.04
C PRO A 36 -15.34 0.83 27.68
N ALA A 37 -15.51 -0.49 27.67
CA ALA A 37 -15.52 -1.33 26.47
C ALA A 37 -16.86 -2.05 26.40
N MET A 38 -17.81 -1.46 25.68
CA MET A 38 -19.13 -2.04 25.49
C MET A 38 -19.03 -3.21 24.51
N PRO A 39 -19.67 -4.37 24.76
CA PRO A 39 -19.66 -5.45 23.78
C PRO A 39 -20.28 -5.03 22.43
N SER A 40 -19.63 -5.37 21.32
CA SER A 40 -20.12 -5.11 19.95
C SER A 40 -21.15 -6.15 19.50
N ALA A 41 -22.07 -6.50 20.40
CA ALA A 41 -23.10 -7.50 20.19
C ALA A 41 -24.47 -6.84 20.29
N VAL A 42 -25.42 -7.39 19.55
CA VAL A 42 -26.79 -6.90 19.51
C VAL A 42 -27.79 -8.04 19.62
N TRP A 43 -28.97 -7.71 20.10
CA TRP A 43 -30.11 -8.61 20.17
C TRP A 43 -31.33 -7.90 19.59
N VAL A 44 -32.05 -8.57 18.70
CA VAL A 44 -33.16 -7.96 17.96
C VAL A 44 -34.48 -8.42 18.57
N ALA A 45 -35.29 -7.47 19.04
CA ALA A 45 -36.60 -7.69 19.65
C ALA A 45 -37.70 -7.96 18.60
N GLU A 46 -38.86 -8.45 19.05
CA GLU A 46 -39.97 -8.84 18.16
C GLU A 46 -40.58 -7.61 17.49
N ASP A 47 -40.55 -6.49 18.19
CA ASP A 47 -40.94 -5.16 17.70
C ASP A 47 -39.86 -4.49 16.84
N THR A 48 -38.82 -5.24 16.42
CA THR A 48 -37.64 -4.78 15.64
C THR A 48 -36.70 -3.83 16.38
N SER A 49 -36.93 -3.53 17.67
CA SER A 49 -35.98 -2.76 18.46
C SER A 49 -34.66 -3.52 18.65
N VAL A 50 -33.53 -2.80 18.64
CA VAL A 50 -32.20 -3.40 18.73
C VAL A 50 -31.59 -3.07 20.08
N TRP A 51 -31.36 -4.10 20.89
CA TRP A 51 -30.67 -3.98 22.17
C TRP A 51 -29.19 -4.23 21.92
N THR A 52 -28.31 -3.51 22.61
CA THR A 52 -26.86 -3.53 22.34
C THR A 52 -26.07 -3.70 23.63
N GLY A 53 -24.80 -4.08 23.53
CA GLY A 53 -23.91 -4.15 24.69
C GLY A 53 -24.34 -5.23 25.69
N GLN A 54 -24.29 -4.92 26.98
CA GLN A 54 -24.56 -5.91 28.02
C GLN A 54 -26.02 -6.40 28.03
N GLN A 55 -26.97 -5.52 27.67
CA GLN A 55 -28.38 -5.88 27.56
C GLN A 55 -28.62 -6.93 26.47
N ALA A 56 -27.89 -6.86 25.36
CA ALA A 56 -27.97 -7.88 24.31
C ALA A 56 -27.51 -9.25 24.80
N TRP A 57 -26.42 -9.30 25.58
CA TRP A 57 -25.92 -10.54 26.18
C TRP A 57 -26.91 -11.14 27.18
N GLN A 58 -27.54 -10.30 28.00
CA GLN A 58 -28.56 -10.75 28.96
C GLN A 58 -29.79 -11.32 28.24
N ALA A 59 -30.28 -10.67 27.19
CA ALA A 59 -31.41 -11.16 26.40
C ALA A 59 -31.09 -12.48 25.67
N ALA A 60 -29.85 -12.62 25.17
CA ALA A 60 -29.39 -13.83 24.51
C ALA A 60 -29.47 -15.08 25.40
N ALA A 61 -29.34 -14.92 26.73
CA ALA A 61 -29.48 -16.01 27.70
C ALA A 61 -30.80 -16.77 27.57
N HIS A 62 -31.87 -16.08 27.16
CA HIS A 62 -33.21 -16.63 27.01
C HIS A 62 -33.59 -16.92 25.55
N GLN A 63 -33.22 -16.02 24.62
CA GLN A 63 -33.61 -16.11 23.20
C GLN A 63 -32.39 -15.96 22.29
N PRO A 64 -31.57 -17.00 22.15
CA PRO A 64 -30.28 -16.89 21.48
C PRO A 64 -30.32 -16.83 19.95
N HIS A 65 -31.42 -17.28 19.34
CA HIS A 65 -31.61 -17.23 17.89
C HIS A 65 -31.75 -15.79 17.36
N ARG A 66 -31.98 -14.82 18.24
CA ARG A 66 -32.13 -13.38 17.91
C ARG A 66 -30.89 -12.56 18.25
N PHE A 67 -29.81 -13.23 18.68
CA PHE A 67 -28.56 -12.61 19.09
C PHE A 67 -27.56 -12.58 17.93
N VAL A 68 -26.92 -11.42 17.71
CA VAL A 68 -25.88 -11.22 16.71
C VAL A 68 -24.60 -10.74 17.42
N PRO A 69 -23.60 -11.61 17.62
CA PRO A 69 -22.44 -11.31 18.48
C PRO A 69 -21.39 -10.37 17.87
N ALA A 70 -21.32 -10.28 16.54
CA ALA A 70 -20.32 -9.46 15.84
C ALA A 70 -20.87 -8.90 14.51
N PRO A 71 -21.84 -7.96 14.53
CA PRO A 71 -22.49 -7.44 13.32
C PRO A 71 -21.52 -6.89 12.28
N GLN A 72 -20.35 -6.38 12.71
CA GLN A 72 -19.31 -5.87 11.81
C GLN A 72 -18.84 -6.89 10.76
N ARG A 73 -18.86 -8.19 11.10
CA ARG A 73 -18.37 -9.24 10.20
C ARG A 73 -19.35 -9.56 9.09
N LEU A 74 -20.62 -9.31 9.35
CA LEU A 74 -21.74 -9.46 8.42
C LEU A 74 -21.93 -8.20 7.56
N ALA A 75 -20.93 -7.30 7.54
CA ALA A 75 -20.99 -6.05 6.81
C ALA A 75 -21.62 -6.23 5.42
N GLU A 76 -22.58 -5.36 5.11
CA GLU A 76 -23.30 -5.33 3.82
C GLU A 76 -24.22 -6.53 3.55
N GLN A 77 -24.46 -7.38 4.55
CA GLN A 77 -25.40 -8.49 4.46
C GLN A 77 -26.70 -8.17 5.19
N SER A 78 -27.79 -8.75 4.69
CA SER A 78 -29.05 -8.87 5.40
C SER A 78 -29.08 -10.21 6.13
N ILE A 79 -29.58 -10.20 7.36
CA ILE A 79 -29.63 -11.34 8.26
C ILE A 79 -31.10 -11.65 8.51
N ASP A 80 -31.48 -12.92 8.39
CA ASP A 80 -32.81 -13.39 8.78
C ASP A 80 -32.84 -13.69 10.28
N ILE A 81 -33.68 -12.98 11.02
CA ILE A 81 -33.88 -13.17 12.46
C ILE A 81 -35.37 -13.44 12.69
N ASP A 82 -35.74 -14.71 12.77
CA ASP A 82 -37.14 -15.18 12.86
C ASP A 82 -38.06 -14.66 11.74
N GLY A 83 -37.59 -14.68 10.50
CA GLY A 83 -38.34 -14.18 9.34
C GLY A 83 -38.27 -12.66 9.16
N LEU A 84 -37.60 -11.93 10.07
CA LEU A 84 -37.31 -10.51 9.93
C LEU A 84 -35.97 -10.33 9.23
N GLN A 85 -35.99 -9.65 8.08
CA GLN A 85 -34.77 -9.26 7.36
C GLN A 85 -34.19 -7.98 7.97
N VAL A 86 -33.02 -8.08 8.59
CA VAL A 86 -32.33 -6.95 9.23
C VAL A 86 -30.97 -6.72 8.58
N GLU A 87 -30.67 -5.48 8.19
CA GLU A 87 -29.35 -5.15 7.65
C GLU A 87 -28.30 -5.05 8.77
N ALA A 88 -27.13 -5.66 8.57
CA ALA A 88 -26.02 -5.53 9.51
C ALA A 88 -25.62 -4.06 9.75
N THR A 89 -25.85 -3.18 8.77
CA THR A 89 -25.63 -1.73 8.87
C THR A 89 -26.49 -1.10 9.98
N ASP A 90 -27.74 -1.53 10.15
CA ASP A 90 -28.64 -1.00 11.19
C ASP A 90 -28.23 -1.48 12.58
N LEU A 91 -27.75 -2.72 12.67
CA LEU A 91 -27.23 -3.29 13.92
C LEU A 91 -25.99 -2.53 14.43
N VAL A 92 -25.08 -2.20 13.52
CA VAL A 92 -23.91 -1.37 13.83
C VAL A 92 -24.34 0.05 14.19
N ALA A 93 -25.29 0.62 13.45
CA ALA A 93 -25.82 1.95 13.71
C ALA A 93 -26.46 2.07 15.10
N ALA A 94 -27.20 1.04 15.55
CA ALA A 94 -27.79 1.02 16.90
C ALA A 94 -26.71 1.09 17.99
N THR A 95 -25.60 0.38 17.80
CA THR A 95 -24.49 0.36 18.76
C THR A 95 -23.75 1.72 18.79
N LEU A 96 -23.50 2.30 17.61
CA LEU A 96 -22.90 3.63 17.48
C LEU A 96 -23.81 4.73 18.08
N ARG A 97 -25.12 4.61 17.90
CA ARG A 97 -26.12 5.55 18.45
C ARG A 97 -26.10 5.56 19.97
N ARG A 98 -26.05 4.38 20.61
CA ARG A 98 -25.96 4.27 22.07
C ARG A 98 -24.70 4.93 22.63
N ILE A 99 -23.56 4.76 21.96
CA ILE A 99 -22.30 5.43 22.32
C ILE A 99 -22.45 6.95 22.16
N ALA A 100 -23.04 7.41 21.06
CA ALA A 100 -23.27 8.82 20.79
C ALA A 100 -24.17 9.48 21.84
N GLU A 101 -25.25 8.80 22.26
CA GLU A 101 -26.17 9.27 23.29
C GLU A 101 -25.48 9.42 24.64
N HIS A 102 -24.72 8.41 25.08
CA HIS A 102 -23.94 8.50 26.33
C HIS A 102 -22.87 9.60 26.26
N ALA A 103 -22.17 9.70 25.12
CA ALA A 103 -21.18 10.75 24.92
C ALA A 103 -21.84 12.15 24.97
N GLY A 104 -23.00 12.31 24.36
CA GLY A 104 -23.75 13.57 24.38
C GLY A 104 -24.28 13.93 25.76
N GLN A 105 -24.68 12.96 26.57
CA GLN A 105 -25.05 13.17 27.98
C GLN A 105 -23.87 13.69 28.81
N LEU A 106 -22.66 13.12 28.60
CA LEU A 106 -21.44 13.56 29.28
C LEU A 106 -21.01 14.99 28.89
N VAL A 107 -21.21 15.37 27.62
CA VAL A 107 -20.86 16.70 27.10
C VAL A 107 -21.97 17.74 27.34
N GLY A 108 -23.21 17.30 27.55
CA GLY A 108 -24.40 18.14 27.72
C GLY A 108 -25.03 18.61 26.39
N GLY A 109 -24.80 17.89 25.28
CA GLY A 109 -25.31 18.24 23.95
C GLY A 109 -24.75 17.36 22.83
N PRO A 110 -25.18 17.58 21.57
CA PRO A 110 -24.66 16.85 20.42
C PRO A 110 -23.18 17.16 20.16
N ILE A 111 -22.45 16.17 19.62
CA ILE A 111 -21.01 16.28 19.33
C ILE A 111 -20.82 16.35 17.81
N GLU A 112 -20.13 17.40 17.34
CA GLU A 112 -19.93 17.65 15.90
C GLU A 112 -18.70 16.94 15.33
N ASP A 113 -17.56 16.92 16.03
CA ASP A 113 -16.34 16.22 15.58
C ASP A 113 -16.38 14.76 16.04
N VAL A 114 -16.83 13.90 15.13
CA VAL A 114 -16.88 12.45 15.31
C VAL A 114 -15.81 11.79 14.46
N ARG A 115 -15.04 10.89 15.08
CA ARG A 115 -13.97 10.14 14.44
C ARG A 115 -14.19 8.66 14.64
N LEU A 116 -14.13 7.90 13.55
CA LEU A 116 -14.29 6.45 13.60
C LEU A 116 -12.98 5.78 13.23
N VAL A 117 -12.50 4.93 14.14
CA VAL A 117 -11.36 4.07 13.90
C VAL A 117 -11.79 2.95 12.95
N VAL A 118 -10.98 2.70 11.92
CA VAL A 118 -11.19 1.61 10.96
C VAL A 118 -9.88 0.85 10.72
N PRO A 119 -9.93 -0.46 10.42
CA PRO A 119 -8.74 -1.22 10.04
C PRO A 119 -8.07 -0.64 8.79
N ALA A 120 -6.74 -0.69 8.73
CA ALA A 120 -6.00 -0.12 7.60
C ALA A 120 -6.26 -0.91 6.31
N GLY A 121 -6.44 -2.23 6.42
CA GLY A 121 -6.73 -3.11 5.28
C GLY A 121 -8.11 -2.91 4.65
N TRP A 122 -9.00 -2.11 5.25
CA TRP A 122 -10.33 -1.88 4.68
C TRP A 122 -10.27 -1.04 3.41
N GLY A 123 -10.80 -1.60 2.31
CA GLY A 123 -11.01 -0.88 1.06
C GLY A 123 -12.14 0.16 1.12
N PRO A 124 -12.32 0.95 0.02
CA PRO A 124 -13.29 2.05 -0.02
C PRO A 124 -14.74 1.64 0.28
N ARG A 125 -15.14 0.43 -0.13
CA ARG A 125 -16.48 -0.12 0.07
C ARG A 125 -16.83 -0.24 1.56
N ARG A 126 -15.99 -0.94 2.35
CA ARG A 126 -16.17 -1.08 3.80
C ARG A 126 -16.09 0.24 4.55
N ARG A 127 -15.22 1.16 4.12
CA ARG A 127 -15.14 2.51 4.69
C ARG A 127 -16.42 3.32 4.45
N THR A 128 -16.99 3.20 3.26
CA THR A 128 -18.27 3.84 2.91
C THR A 128 -19.42 3.23 3.69
N TRP A 129 -19.47 1.90 3.81
CA TRP A 129 -20.42 1.19 4.66
C TRP A 129 -20.37 1.67 6.13
N MET A 130 -19.19 1.86 6.70
CA MET A 130 -19.05 2.40 8.07
C MET A 130 -19.57 3.84 8.19
N ARG A 131 -19.34 4.70 7.18
CA ARG A 131 -19.95 6.05 7.16
C ARG A 131 -21.47 5.98 7.07
N HIS A 132 -22.03 5.04 6.32
CA HIS A 132 -23.48 4.84 6.28
C HIS A 132 -24.03 4.38 7.63
N ALA A 133 -23.37 3.44 8.31
CA ALA A 133 -23.76 3.01 9.66
C ALA A 133 -23.74 4.20 10.64
N ALA A 134 -22.71 5.05 10.58
CA ALA A 134 -22.61 6.25 11.39
C ALA A 134 -23.71 7.29 11.07
N HIS A 135 -24.02 7.47 9.78
CA HIS A 135 -25.11 8.34 9.36
C HIS A 135 -26.46 7.86 9.89
N ARG A 136 -26.75 6.55 9.80
CA ARG A 136 -27.95 5.93 10.40
C ARG A 136 -27.97 6.00 11.94
N ALA A 137 -26.80 6.15 12.56
CA ALA A 137 -26.68 6.39 14.00
C ALA A 137 -26.89 7.85 14.41
N GLY A 138 -27.02 8.79 13.44
CA GLY A 138 -27.15 10.23 13.71
C GLY A 138 -25.81 10.96 13.92
N LEU A 139 -24.67 10.34 13.58
CA LEU A 139 -23.32 10.87 13.82
C LEU A 139 -22.78 11.79 12.69
N GLY A 140 -23.64 12.37 11.87
CA GLY A 140 -23.23 13.28 10.78
C GLY A 140 -22.30 12.62 9.76
N GLN A 141 -21.20 13.30 9.40
CA GLN A 141 -20.14 12.78 8.54
C GLN A 141 -18.85 12.55 9.35
N PRO A 142 -18.62 11.35 9.87
CA PRO A 142 -17.44 11.11 10.70
C PRO A 142 -16.16 11.08 9.86
N ARG A 143 -15.06 11.54 10.48
CA ARG A 143 -13.72 11.35 9.93
C ARG A 143 -13.26 9.92 10.22
N LEU A 144 -12.91 9.17 9.18
CA LEU A 144 -12.32 7.84 9.38
C LEU A 144 -10.82 7.98 9.66
N VAL A 145 -10.34 7.27 10.68
CA VAL A 145 -8.92 7.21 11.06
C VAL A 145 -8.48 5.76 11.05
N GLU A 146 -7.34 5.47 10.41
CA GLU A 146 -6.81 4.11 10.38
C GLU A 146 -6.24 3.73 11.74
N ALA A 147 -6.66 2.59 12.28
CA ALA A 147 -6.24 2.10 13.60
C ALA A 147 -4.71 2.11 13.79
N PRO A 148 -3.88 1.53 12.91
CA PRO A 148 -2.43 1.53 13.12
C PRO A 148 -1.82 2.94 13.07
N VAL A 149 -2.37 3.84 12.25
CA VAL A 149 -1.92 5.24 12.18
C VAL A 149 -2.27 5.99 13.47
N ALA A 150 -3.50 5.82 13.97
CA ALA A 150 -3.92 6.39 15.24
C ALA A 150 -3.02 5.92 16.40
N VAL A 151 -2.76 4.62 16.46
CA VAL A 151 -1.86 4.03 17.46
C VAL A 151 -0.46 4.64 17.37
N ALA A 152 0.12 4.73 16.17
CA ALA A 152 1.47 5.26 15.99
C ALA A 152 1.58 6.74 16.35
N GLU A 153 0.58 7.57 16.00
CA GLU A 153 0.54 8.97 16.43
C GLU A 153 0.40 9.10 17.94
N HIS A 154 -0.41 8.25 18.60
CA HIS A 154 -0.52 8.24 20.06
C HIS A 154 0.80 7.83 20.74
N LEU A 155 1.51 6.85 20.16
CA LEU A 155 2.82 6.42 20.65
C LEU A 155 3.84 7.56 20.59
N LEU A 156 3.85 8.34 19.50
CA LEU A 156 4.68 9.54 19.39
C LEU A 156 4.31 10.57 20.47
N ALA A 157 3.02 10.87 20.63
CA ALA A 157 2.53 11.85 21.60
C ALA A 157 2.89 11.48 23.05
N THR A 158 3.00 10.18 23.34
CA THR A 158 3.36 9.63 24.66
C THR A 158 4.86 9.37 24.84
N GLY A 159 5.69 9.82 23.91
CA GLY A 159 7.16 9.87 24.06
C GLY A 159 7.95 8.77 23.34
N THR A 160 7.29 7.93 22.55
CA THR A 160 7.98 6.96 21.69
C THR A 160 8.81 7.69 20.64
N GLN A 161 10.11 7.36 20.55
CA GLN A 161 11.00 7.97 19.57
C GLN A 161 10.87 7.25 18.22
N ALA A 162 10.31 7.94 17.23
CA ALA A 162 10.36 7.49 15.83
C ALA A 162 10.66 8.69 14.93
N PRO A 163 11.94 8.92 14.57
CA PRO A 163 12.31 10.04 13.71
C PRO A 163 11.72 9.90 12.31
N VAL A 164 11.66 11.00 11.55
CA VAL A 164 11.25 10.96 10.15
C VAL A 164 12.13 9.98 9.37
N GLY A 165 11.49 9.05 8.66
CA GLY A 165 12.11 7.94 7.97
C GLY A 165 12.12 6.62 8.73
N ALA A 166 11.85 6.61 10.04
CA ALA A 166 11.76 5.39 10.83
C ALA A 166 10.57 4.52 10.43
N TYR A 167 10.73 3.20 10.59
CA TYR A 167 9.68 2.22 10.36
C TYR A 167 9.17 1.65 11.67
N LEU A 168 7.86 1.56 11.83
CA LEU A 168 7.23 0.91 12.98
C LEU A 168 6.27 -0.15 12.48
N MET A 169 6.04 -1.20 13.26
CA MET A 169 4.98 -2.16 13.01
C MET A 169 3.95 -2.09 14.13
N VAL A 170 2.68 -2.01 13.76
CA VAL A 170 1.55 -2.17 14.67
C VAL A 170 0.87 -3.49 14.35
N VAL A 171 0.76 -4.36 15.36
CA VAL A 171 0.06 -5.64 15.27
C VAL A 171 -1.18 -5.56 16.15
N ASP A 172 -2.34 -5.41 15.52
CA ASP A 172 -3.63 -5.45 16.18
C ASP A 172 -4.09 -6.91 16.31
N VAL A 173 -4.22 -7.36 17.56
CA VAL A 173 -4.73 -8.71 17.90
C VAL A 173 -6.09 -8.54 18.60
N GLY A 174 -7.10 -8.27 17.78
CA GLY A 174 -8.51 -8.22 18.17
C GLY A 174 -9.20 -9.58 18.04
N GLY A 175 -10.40 -9.62 17.44
CA GLY A 175 -11.09 -10.87 17.13
C GLY A 175 -10.37 -11.71 16.06
N GLY A 176 -9.73 -11.04 15.10
CA GLY A 176 -8.68 -11.58 14.22
C GLY A 176 -7.38 -10.81 14.45
N ALA A 177 -6.41 -10.93 13.54
CA ALA A 177 -5.20 -10.10 13.57
C ALA A 177 -5.01 -9.28 12.30
N GLU A 178 -4.44 -8.09 12.47
CA GLU A 178 -3.94 -7.24 11.40
C GLU A 178 -2.53 -6.78 11.76
N ALA A 179 -1.55 -7.02 10.88
CA ALA A 179 -0.19 -6.51 11.01
C ALA A 179 0.03 -5.43 9.96
N THR A 180 0.36 -4.22 10.40
CA THR A 180 0.60 -3.06 9.54
C THR A 180 1.97 -2.47 9.79
N VAL A 181 2.75 -2.32 8.71
CA VAL A 181 4.04 -1.64 8.70
C VAL A 181 3.85 -0.19 8.27
N LEU A 182 4.35 0.72 9.07
CA LEU A 182 4.23 2.16 8.91
C LEU A 182 5.61 2.78 8.71
N ARG A 183 5.66 3.87 7.95
CA ARG A 183 6.81 4.76 7.84
C ARG A 183 6.48 6.12 8.42
N ARG A 184 7.34 6.67 9.27
CA ARG A 184 7.21 8.06 9.70
C ARG A 184 7.60 8.99 8.56
N GLY A 185 6.63 9.73 8.02
CA GLY A 185 6.84 10.86 7.13
C GLY A 185 6.99 12.19 7.91
N PRO A 186 7.24 13.30 7.21
CA PRO A 186 7.34 14.62 7.83
C PRO A 186 5.99 15.11 8.41
N ALA A 187 4.87 14.70 7.81
CA ALA A 187 3.53 15.17 8.16
C ALA A 187 2.68 14.14 8.94
N GLY A 188 3.16 12.91 9.11
CA GLY A 188 2.37 11.81 9.69
C GLY A 188 2.98 10.44 9.42
N PHE A 189 2.28 9.38 9.80
CA PHE A 189 2.61 8.01 9.38
C PHE A 189 1.97 7.63 8.05
N GLU A 190 2.74 6.92 7.22
CA GLU A 190 2.29 6.33 5.96
C GLU A 190 2.24 4.80 6.09
N VAL A 191 1.16 4.18 5.63
CA VAL A 191 1.04 2.71 5.57
C VAL A 191 1.84 2.17 4.39
N LEU A 192 2.79 1.26 4.66
CA LEU A 192 3.58 0.58 3.62
C LEU A 192 2.96 -0.76 3.21
N ALA A 193 2.56 -1.56 4.20
CA ALA A 193 1.94 -2.86 4.00
C ALA A 193 0.99 -3.17 5.15
N THR A 194 -0.13 -3.80 4.83
CA THR A 194 -1.09 -4.33 5.80
C THR A 194 -1.48 -5.73 5.38
N LEU A 195 -1.32 -6.69 6.29
CA LEU A 195 -1.83 -8.05 6.14
C LEU A 195 -2.78 -8.35 7.29
N ALA A 196 -3.86 -9.07 7.00
CA ALA A 196 -4.86 -9.43 7.98
C ALA A 196 -5.19 -10.92 7.90
N ASP A 197 -5.44 -11.53 9.05
CA ASP A 197 -5.86 -12.92 9.18
C ASP A 197 -7.06 -13.00 10.15
N PRO A 198 -8.29 -13.18 9.62
CA PRO A 198 -9.49 -13.31 10.43
C PRO A 198 -9.49 -14.52 11.38
N ALA A 199 -8.67 -15.54 11.11
CA ALA A 199 -8.57 -16.76 11.91
C ALA A 199 -7.43 -16.72 12.93
N ALA A 200 -6.65 -15.63 12.99
CA ALA A 200 -5.54 -15.46 13.91
C ALA A 200 -5.85 -14.39 14.96
N GLY A 201 -6.72 -14.67 15.93
CA GLY A 201 -7.04 -13.68 16.97
C GLY A 201 -7.86 -14.27 18.12
N GLY A 202 -8.46 -13.38 18.91
CA GLY A 202 -9.16 -13.72 20.13
C GLY A 202 -10.29 -14.74 19.96
N ASP A 203 -10.93 -14.80 18.78
CA ASP A 203 -12.00 -15.74 18.50
C ASP A 203 -11.50 -17.16 18.26
N ALA A 204 -10.35 -17.31 17.62
CA ALA A 204 -9.70 -18.61 17.47
C ALA A 204 -9.21 -19.14 18.81
N ILE A 205 -8.77 -18.23 19.70
CA ILE A 205 -8.41 -18.57 21.09
C ILE A 205 -9.66 -18.99 21.88
N ASP A 206 -10.77 -18.25 21.75
CA ASP A 206 -12.05 -18.61 22.37
C ASP A 206 -12.48 -20.03 21.94
N HIS A 207 -12.40 -20.32 20.63
CA HIS A 207 -12.76 -21.64 20.11
C HIS A 207 -11.82 -22.74 20.61
N ALA A 208 -10.51 -22.54 20.55
CA ALA A 208 -9.52 -23.51 21.03
C ALA A 208 -9.67 -23.80 22.53
N LEU A 209 -9.91 -22.76 23.33
CA LEU A 209 -10.16 -22.91 24.77
C LEU A 209 -11.50 -23.62 25.04
N ALA A 210 -12.55 -23.31 24.28
CA ALA A 210 -13.85 -23.96 24.39
C ALA A 210 -13.75 -25.46 24.10
N THR A 211 -13.01 -25.86 23.06
CA THR A 211 -12.73 -27.26 22.73
C THR A 211 -11.92 -27.94 23.81
N ALA A 212 -10.89 -27.28 24.35
CA ALA A 212 -10.06 -27.84 25.42
C ALA A 212 -10.84 -28.08 26.72
N LEU A 213 -11.81 -27.21 27.04
CA LEU A 213 -12.61 -27.30 28.26
C LEU A 213 -13.81 -28.26 28.15
N ALA A 214 -14.40 -28.43 26.95
CA ALA A 214 -15.60 -29.25 26.77
C ALA A 214 -15.33 -30.75 26.45
N GLY A 215 -14.13 -31.11 25.95
CA GLY A 215 -13.84 -32.47 25.49
C GLY A 215 -14.50 -32.81 24.13
N GLN A 216 -14.72 -34.11 23.83
CA GLN A 216 -15.36 -34.57 22.56
C GLN A 216 -16.90 -34.38 22.52
N GLY A 217 -17.42 -33.30 23.12
CA GLY A 217 -18.83 -32.93 23.07
C GLY A 217 -19.10 -31.87 22.01
N ASP A 218 -20.29 -31.88 21.43
CA ASP A 218 -20.72 -30.84 20.49
C ASP A 218 -20.72 -29.49 21.22
N GLY A 219 -20.02 -28.52 20.66
CA GLY A 219 -19.48 -27.34 21.36
C GLY A 219 -20.51 -26.33 21.85
N GLY A 220 -21.35 -26.71 22.82
CA GLY A 220 -22.03 -25.89 23.83
C GLY A 220 -22.90 -24.70 23.38
N GLY A 221 -23.09 -24.50 22.08
CA GLY A 221 -23.81 -23.35 21.52
C GLY A 221 -23.19 -22.00 21.89
N TRP A 222 -23.91 -20.92 21.56
CA TRP A 222 -23.46 -19.54 21.82
C TRP A 222 -23.16 -19.28 23.32
N ALA A 223 -23.94 -19.86 24.24
CA ALA A 223 -23.84 -19.61 25.67
C ALA A 223 -22.52 -20.15 26.22
N TRP A 224 -22.04 -21.28 25.70
CA TRP A 224 -20.72 -21.78 26.05
C TRP A 224 -19.61 -20.89 25.52
N ALA A 225 -19.69 -20.45 24.26
CA ALA A 225 -18.72 -19.52 23.68
C ALA A 225 -18.65 -18.20 24.48
N ALA A 226 -19.79 -17.72 24.98
CA ALA A 226 -19.90 -16.55 25.86
C ALA A 226 -19.14 -16.76 27.19
N SER A 227 -19.41 -17.87 27.88
CA SER A 227 -18.74 -18.24 29.13
C SER A 227 -17.24 -18.36 28.93
N VAL A 228 -16.80 -18.98 27.85
CA VAL A 228 -15.38 -19.17 27.52
C VAL A 228 -14.68 -17.85 27.19
N ARG A 229 -15.35 -16.93 26.47
CA ARG A 229 -14.80 -15.59 26.22
C ARG A 229 -14.59 -14.82 27.52
N THR A 230 -15.59 -14.82 28.39
CA THR A 230 -15.51 -14.21 29.73
C THR A 230 -14.38 -14.84 30.53
N ALA A 231 -14.24 -16.16 30.40
CA ALA A 231 -13.19 -16.91 31.07
C ALA A 231 -11.78 -16.52 30.58
N LYS A 232 -11.57 -16.44 29.27
CA LYS A 232 -10.32 -15.96 28.67
C LYS A 232 -9.91 -14.59 29.20
N GLU A 233 -10.86 -13.64 29.25
CA GLU A 233 -10.60 -12.28 29.71
C GLU A 233 -10.21 -12.24 31.19
N ALA A 234 -10.90 -13.00 32.05
CA ALA A 234 -10.55 -13.10 33.47
C ALA A 234 -9.21 -13.82 33.71
N LEU A 235 -8.90 -14.87 32.94
CA LEU A 235 -7.64 -15.62 33.02
C LEU A 235 -6.40 -14.82 32.60
N ALA A 236 -6.58 -13.68 31.92
CA ALA A 236 -5.47 -12.77 31.68
C ALA A 236 -4.90 -12.16 32.97
N GLN A 237 -5.70 -12.14 34.06
CA GLN A 237 -5.32 -11.58 35.36
C GLN A 237 -5.40 -12.59 36.52
N HIS A 238 -6.03 -13.74 36.31
CA HIS A 238 -6.26 -14.76 37.35
C HIS A 238 -5.66 -16.11 36.92
N ALA A 239 -5.10 -16.85 37.88
CA ALA A 239 -4.50 -18.15 37.60
C ALA A 239 -5.52 -19.25 37.25
N ALA A 240 -6.72 -19.17 37.82
CA ALA A 240 -7.82 -20.10 37.57
C ALA A 240 -9.18 -19.44 37.85
N ILE A 241 -10.20 -19.91 37.15
CA ILE A 241 -11.59 -19.48 37.30
C ILE A 241 -12.54 -20.64 37.05
N THR A 242 -13.75 -20.55 37.61
CA THR A 242 -14.84 -21.48 37.33
C THR A 242 -15.67 -20.97 36.16
N VAL A 243 -15.79 -21.77 35.11
CA VAL A 243 -16.54 -21.47 33.89
C VAL A 243 -17.86 -22.23 33.93
N PRO A 244 -19.02 -21.54 33.98
CA PRO A 244 -20.31 -22.19 33.97
C PRO A 244 -20.59 -22.82 32.61
N GLN A 245 -20.94 -24.11 32.61
CA GLN A 245 -21.35 -24.85 31.41
C GLN A 245 -22.90 -24.87 31.35
N PRO A 246 -23.53 -24.42 30.25
CA PRO A 246 -24.99 -24.25 30.19
C PRO A 246 -25.83 -25.51 30.51
N ALA A 247 -25.33 -26.69 30.16
CA ALA A 247 -26.02 -27.97 30.32
C ALA A 247 -25.20 -28.99 31.12
N GLY A 248 -24.20 -28.55 31.89
CA GLY A 248 -23.26 -29.43 32.56
C GLY A 248 -22.69 -28.85 33.84
N THR A 249 -21.77 -29.58 34.45
CA THR A 249 -21.03 -29.12 35.64
C THR A 249 -20.07 -28.00 35.24
N ALA A 250 -19.95 -26.98 36.08
CA ALA A 250 -18.97 -25.92 35.85
C ALA A 250 -17.55 -26.50 35.81
N VAL A 251 -16.73 -26.01 34.88
CA VAL A 251 -15.37 -26.49 34.63
C VAL A 251 -14.37 -25.47 35.14
N VAL A 252 -13.25 -25.92 35.73
CA VAL A 252 -12.16 -25.01 36.12
C VAL A 252 -11.24 -24.79 34.93
N ALA A 253 -11.16 -23.55 34.46
CA ALA A 253 -10.19 -23.13 33.45
C ALA A 253 -8.97 -22.49 34.14
N THR A 254 -7.77 -22.75 33.62
CA THR A 254 -6.51 -22.22 34.18
C THR A 254 -5.77 -21.36 33.16
N SER A 255 -4.89 -20.48 33.64
CA SER A 255 -4.04 -19.66 32.78
C SER A 255 -3.11 -20.52 31.89
N VAL A 256 -2.71 -21.69 32.38
CA VAL A 256 -1.93 -22.68 31.61
C VAL A 256 -2.73 -23.24 30.43
N MET A 257 -4.01 -23.58 30.63
CA MET A 257 -4.89 -24.04 29.54
C MET A 257 -5.09 -22.93 28.50
N LEU A 258 -5.27 -21.69 28.95
CA LEU A 258 -5.36 -20.54 28.05
C LEU A 258 -4.07 -20.35 27.25
N GLU A 259 -2.90 -20.43 27.89
CA GLU A 259 -1.62 -20.30 27.18
C GLU A 259 -1.46 -21.40 26.12
N GLN A 260 -1.79 -22.65 26.46
CA GLN A 260 -1.75 -23.77 25.51
C GLN A 260 -2.70 -23.55 24.32
N ALA A 261 -3.93 -23.10 24.58
CA ALA A 261 -4.91 -22.80 23.53
C ALA A 261 -4.49 -21.59 22.67
N ALA A 262 -3.88 -20.57 23.27
CA ALA A 262 -3.48 -19.34 22.59
C ALA A 262 -2.19 -19.50 21.76
N ARG A 263 -1.25 -20.35 22.19
CA ARG A 263 0.07 -20.51 21.56
C ARG A 263 0.03 -20.71 20.04
N PRO A 264 -0.73 -21.66 19.45
CA PRO A 264 -0.75 -21.85 18.00
C PRO A 264 -1.33 -20.63 17.26
N VAL A 265 -2.32 -19.95 17.85
CA VAL A 265 -2.91 -18.73 17.28
C VAL A 265 -1.90 -17.58 17.29
N LEU A 266 -1.20 -17.38 18.41
CA LEU A 266 -0.18 -16.34 18.57
C LEU A 266 1.04 -16.58 17.67
N GLN A 267 1.43 -17.84 17.44
CA GLN A 267 2.47 -18.17 16.45
C GLN A 267 2.06 -17.78 15.03
N ARG A 268 0.78 -17.95 14.68
CA ARG A 268 0.22 -17.50 13.40
C ARG A 268 0.21 -15.98 13.28
N VAL A 269 -0.09 -15.26 14.37
CA VAL A 269 0.07 -13.79 14.44
C VAL A 269 1.53 -13.37 14.23
N GLY A 270 2.47 -14.09 14.85
CA GLY A 270 3.90 -13.86 14.64
C GLY A 270 4.34 -14.06 13.19
N GLN A 271 3.80 -15.07 12.50
CA GLN A 271 4.06 -15.28 11.07
C GLN A 271 3.45 -14.15 10.22
N LEU A 272 2.21 -13.74 10.50
CA LEU A 272 1.56 -12.61 9.82
C LEU A 272 2.39 -11.33 9.92
N ALA A 273 2.99 -11.08 11.09
CA ALA A 273 3.88 -9.95 11.33
C ALA A 273 5.16 -10.03 10.47
N VAL A 274 5.80 -11.20 10.39
CA VAL A 274 6.97 -11.42 9.49
C VAL A 274 6.58 -11.18 8.03
N ASP A 275 5.44 -11.73 7.60
CA ASP A 275 4.97 -11.59 6.22
C ASP A 275 4.67 -10.13 5.88
N ALA A 276 4.17 -9.33 6.83
CA ALA A 276 3.89 -7.90 6.65
C ALA A 276 5.19 -7.09 6.46
N VAL A 277 6.25 -7.44 7.19
CA VAL A 277 7.59 -6.83 7.02
C VAL A 277 8.16 -7.14 5.65
N ILE A 278 8.05 -8.40 5.20
CA ILE A 278 8.48 -8.81 3.86
C ILE A 278 7.66 -8.08 2.78
N ALA A 279 6.35 -7.97 2.95
CA ALA A 279 5.46 -7.26 2.03
C ALA A 279 5.78 -5.75 1.94
N ALA A 280 6.33 -5.17 3.00
CA ALA A 280 6.84 -3.80 3.02
C ALA A 280 8.24 -3.66 2.37
N GLU A 281 8.83 -4.76 1.87
CA GLU A 281 10.20 -4.82 1.34
C GLU A 281 11.27 -4.42 2.38
N LEU A 282 11.04 -4.78 3.64
CA LEU A 282 11.94 -4.51 4.77
C LEU A 282 12.44 -5.81 5.43
N THR A 283 13.39 -5.67 6.33
CA THR A 283 13.83 -6.71 7.26
C THR A 283 13.43 -6.34 8.70
N PRO A 284 13.35 -7.32 9.63
CA PRO A 284 13.05 -7.02 11.03
C PRO A 284 14.01 -5.99 11.66
N ALA A 285 15.28 -5.97 11.23
CA ALA A 285 16.28 -5.01 11.72
C ALA A 285 16.02 -3.55 11.30
N ASP A 286 15.18 -3.33 10.28
CA ASP A 286 14.82 -1.98 9.82
C ASP A 286 13.73 -1.33 10.70
N LEU A 287 13.02 -2.13 11.50
CA LEU A 287 11.96 -1.64 12.37
C LEU A 287 12.54 -1.00 13.63
N ALA A 288 12.14 0.24 13.91
CA ALA A 288 12.43 0.92 15.17
C ALA A 288 11.61 0.35 16.34
N GLY A 289 10.50 -0.34 16.06
CA GLY A 289 9.69 -0.98 17.09
C GLY A 289 8.51 -1.77 16.53
N VAL A 290 8.05 -2.73 17.34
CA VAL A 290 6.84 -3.52 17.11
C VAL A 290 5.89 -3.30 18.28
N TYR A 291 4.66 -2.90 18.01
CA TYR A 291 3.68 -2.54 19.02
C TYR A 291 2.45 -3.44 18.89
N LEU A 292 2.06 -4.07 20.00
CA LEU A 292 0.86 -4.90 20.06
C LEU A 292 -0.31 -4.08 20.60
N VAL A 293 -1.43 -4.12 19.87
CA VAL A 293 -2.70 -3.51 20.25
C VAL A 293 -3.84 -4.54 20.16
N GLY A 294 -5.05 -4.16 20.58
CA GLY A 294 -6.20 -5.05 20.61
C GLY A 294 -6.31 -5.85 21.91
N GLY A 295 -7.50 -6.39 22.20
CA GLY A 295 -7.81 -7.02 23.49
C GLY A 295 -6.91 -8.23 23.81
N THR A 296 -6.47 -8.97 22.80
CA THR A 296 -5.65 -10.19 22.97
C THR A 296 -4.17 -9.86 23.22
N ALA A 297 -3.73 -8.63 22.94
CA ALA A 297 -2.37 -8.18 23.28
C ALA A 297 -2.10 -8.15 24.80
N ARG A 298 -3.14 -8.18 25.63
CA ARG A 298 -3.02 -8.24 27.11
C ARG A 298 -2.62 -9.62 27.63
N LEU A 299 -2.70 -10.68 26.81
CA LEU A 299 -2.32 -12.01 27.26
C LEU A 299 -0.81 -12.03 27.58
N PRO A 300 -0.39 -12.50 28.78
CA PRO A 300 1.01 -12.45 29.19
C PRO A 300 2.00 -13.10 28.20
N ALA A 301 1.57 -14.17 27.53
CA ALA A 301 2.38 -14.90 26.55
C ALA A 301 2.40 -14.27 25.14
N ALA A 302 1.54 -13.28 24.84
CA ALA A 302 1.38 -12.75 23.48
C ALA A 302 2.70 -12.18 22.92
N ALA A 303 3.34 -11.28 23.67
CA ALA A 303 4.60 -10.66 23.25
C ALA A 303 5.72 -11.69 23.07
N ALA A 304 5.86 -12.61 24.02
CA ALA A 304 6.90 -13.65 23.98
C ALA A 304 6.74 -14.59 22.77
N VAL A 305 5.53 -15.10 22.54
CA VAL A 305 5.27 -16.04 21.43
C VAL A 305 5.39 -15.36 20.07
N ILE A 306 4.95 -14.11 19.94
CA ILE A 306 5.13 -13.33 18.70
C ILE A 306 6.63 -13.03 18.48
N ALA A 307 7.40 -12.80 19.54
CA ALA A 307 8.85 -12.59 19.47
C ALA A 307 9.60 -13.82 18.92
N GLU A 308 9.18 -15.04 19.31
CA GLU A 308 9.78 -16.30 18.82
C GLU A 308 9.79 -16.39 17.28
N ARG A 309 8.80 -15.78 16.60
CA ARG A 309 8.69 -15.78 15.14
C ARG A 309 9.33 -14.55 14.49
N THR A 310 9.12 -13.38 15.07
CA THR A 310 9.57 -12.11 14.47
C THR A 310 11.05 -11.82 14.72
N GLY A 311 11.66 -12.42 15.75
CA GLY A 311 13.01 -12.10 16.20
C GLY A 311 13.15 -10.70 16.83
N LEU A 312 12.04 -9.97 16.97
CA LEU A 312 11.94 -8.66 17.62
C LEU A 312 11.15 -8.83 18.90
N THR A 313 11.38 -7.97 19.89
CA THR A 313 10.59 -7.96 21.13
C THR A 313 9.39 -7.01 20.98
N PRO A 314 8.16 -7.51 20.73
CA PRO A 314 6.99 -6.66 20.61
C PRO A 314 6.66 -6.04 21.96
N ARG A 315 6.22 -4.80 21.95
CA ARG A 315 5.77 -4.07 23.14
C ARG A 315 4.26 -3.96 23.11
N ALA A 316 3.58 -4.56 24.09
CA ALA A 316 2.18 -4.22 24.31
C ALA A 316 2.10 -2.75 24.72
N VAL A 317 1.21 -1.99 24.08
CA VAL A 317 0.93 -0.61 24.51
C VAL A 317 0.21 -0.64 25.87
N GLU A 318 0.28 0.45 26.64
CA GLU A 318 -0.24 0.49 28.01
C GLU A 318 -1.73 0.16 28.09
N ASP A 319 -2.54 0.72 27.18
CA ASP A 319 -3.97 0.45 27.06
C ASP A 319 -4.32 -0.10 25.66
N PRO A 320 -4.11 -1.40 25.38
CA PRO A 320 -4.23 -1.96 24.03
C PRO A 320 -5.59 -1.78 23.36
N MET A 321 -6.66 -1.63 24.15
CA MET A 321 -8.02 -1.44 23.63
C MET A 321 -8.37 0.02 23.39
N LEU A 322 -7.84 0.96 24.18
CA LEU A 322 -8.20 2.38 24.07
C LEU A 322 -7.24 3.18 23.20
N THR A 323 -6.04 2.66 22.96
CA THR A 323 -4.96 3.39 22.28
C THR A 323 -5.36 3.89 20.88
N ALA A 324 -6.08 3.08 20.10
CA ALA A 324 -6.53 3.49 18.77
C ALA A 324 -7.58 4.61 18.84
N ALA A 325 -8.54 4.52 19.76
CA ALA A 325 -9.54 5.57 19.97
C ALA A 325 -8.90 6.87 20.49
N ARG A 326 -7.96 6.79 21.44
CA ARG A 326 -7.18 7.95 21.92
C ARG A 326 -6.38 8.59 20.80
N GLY A 327 -5.63 7.79 20.05
CA GLY A 327 -4.86 8.26 18.91
C GLY A 327 -5.73 8.91 17.84
N ALA A 328 -6.94 8.39 17.59
CA ALA A 328 -7.88 9.01 16.66
C ALA A 328 -8.43 10.34 17.18
N ALA A 329 -8.67 10.45 18.49
CA ALA A 329 -9.02 11.72 19.13
C ALA A 329 -7.90 12.75 19.02
N ASP A 330 -6.64 12.31 19.14
CA ASP A 330 -5.45 13.16 19.06
C ASP A 330 -5.06 13.53 17.62
N ALA A 331 -5.37 12.67 16.64
CA ALA A 331 -4.94 12.80 15.24
C ALA A 331 -5.31 14.17 14.62
N ASN A 332 -4.36 15.09 14.61
CA ASN A 332 -4.44 16.48 14.14
C ASN A 332 -5.84 17.16 14.14
N THR A 333 -6.02 18.04 15.13
CA THR A 333 -6.94 19.19 15.15
C THR A 333 -6.53 20.32 14.18
N ASN A 334 -5.42 20.16 13.45
CA ASN A 334 -4.97 21.04 12.36
C ASN A 334 -4.65 20.20 11.11
N ILE A 335 -5.67 19.76 10.38
CA ILE A 335 -5.55 19.45 8.95
C ILE A 335 -6.77 20.04 8.26
N VAL A 336 -6.48 20.94 7.32
CA VAL A 336 -7.32 21.49 6.25
C VAL A 336 -8.63 20.72 6.07
N THR A 337 -9.74 21.42 6.26
CA THR A 337 -11.07 21.03 5.76
C THR A 337 -10.91 20.37 4.41
N VAL A 338 -11.23 19.07 4.33
CA VAL A 338 -11.40 18.36 3.07
C VAL A 338 -12.69 18.88 2.43
N GLY A 339 -12.62 20.10 1.90
CA GLY A 339 -13.44 20.49 0.77
C GLY A 339 -12.93 19.71 -0.43
N GLY A 340 -13.85 19.12 -1.20
CA GLY A 340 -13.54 18.30 -2.36
C GLY A 340 -12.49 18.96 -3.28
N GLY A 341 -11.34 18.30 -3.39
CA GLY A 341 -10.21 18.76 -4.18
C GLY A 341 -8.95 18.03 -3.73
N GLY A 342 -8.23 17.40 -4.66
CA GLY A 342 -7.19 16.42 -4.38
C GLY A 342 -6.19 16.82 -3.29
N GLY A 343 -5.97 15.93 -2.32
CA GLY A 343 -4.94 16.10 -1.31
C GLY A 343 -3.54 16.20 -1.93
N PRO A 344 -2.60 16.91 -1.28
CA PRO A 344 -1.25 17.07 -1.78
C PRO A 344 -0.56 15.71 -1.93
N GLU A 345 0.07 15.52 -3.10
CA GLU A 345 0.82 14.32 -3.46
C GLU A 345 1.86 14.00 -2.37
N PRO A 346 1.95 12.75 -1.87
CA PRO A 346 2.91 12.38 -0.84
C PRO A 346 4.34 12.77 -1.28
N GLU A 347 5.06 13.53 -0.46
CA GLU A 347 6.44 13.91 -0.70
C GLU A 347 7.35 12.68 -0.63
N VAL A 348 7.54 12.04 -1.79
CA VAL A 348 8.56 11.01 -1.97
C VAL A 348 9.94 11.67 -1.77
N PRO A 349 10.88 11.05 -1.02
CA PRO A 349 12.22 11.57 -0.83
C PRO A 349 12.87 11.95 -2.19
N PRO A 350 13.54 13.11 -2.29
CA PRO A 350 14.01 13.65 -3.57
C PRO A 350 14.90 12.65 -4.34
N ALA A 351 15.73 11.89 -3.65
CA ALA A 351 16.59 10.87 -4.25
C ALA A 351 15.83 9.74 -5.00
N ARG A 352 14.67 9.30 -4.47
CA ARG A 352 13.87 8.24 -5.12
C ARG A 352 13.08 8.75 -6.33
N ARG A 353 12.81 10.07 -6.42
CA ARG A 353 12.26 10.73 -7.62
C ARG A 353 13.33 11.02 -8.67
N VAL A 354 14.53 11.39 -8.24
CA VAL A 354 15.63 11.77 -9.14
C VAL A 354 16.33 10.56 -9.75
N LEU A 355 16.46 9.45 -9.03
CA LEU A 355 17.23 8.29 -9.51
C LEU A 355 16.76 7.75 -10.88
N PRO A 356 15.45 7.54 -11.15
CA PRO A 356 15.01 7.10 -12.48
C PRO A 356 15.30 8.11 -13.60
N VAL A 357 15.15 9.40 -13.30
CA VAL A 357 15.45 10.50 -14.23
C VAL A 357 16.94 10.54 -14.54
N ALA A 358 17.78 10.50 -13.50
CA ALA A 358 19.23 10.58 -13.61
C ALA A 358 19.79 9.36 -14.37
N VAL A 359 19.39 8.14 -13.99
CA VAL A 359 19.88 6.91 -14.64
C VAL A 359 19.55 6.91 -16.13
N ALA A 360 18.31 7.23 -16.51
CA ALA A 360 17.91 7.29 -17.91
C ALA A 360 18.57 8.45 -18.67
N GLY A 361 18.70 9.63 -18.04
CA GLY A 361 19.36 10.79 -18.64
C GLY A 361 20.85 10.55 -18.90
N PHE A 362 21.59 10.02 -17.92
CA PHE A 362 23.01 9.69 -18.09
C PHE A 362 23.21 8.54 -19.08
N ALA A 363 22.34 7.51 -19.06
CA ALA A 363 22.39 6.44 -20.05
C ALA A 363 22.16 6.98 -21.48
N SER A 364 21.20 7.90 -21.65
CA SER A 364 20.93 8.58 -22.93
C SER A 364 22.16 9.34 -23.44
N LEU A 365 22.75 10.19 -22.60
CA LEU A 365 23.93 10.99 -22.93
C LEU A 365 25.17 10.11 -23.21
N ALA A 366 25.37 9.06 -22.42
CA ALA A 366 26.47 8.12 -22.64
C ALA A 366 26.35 7.41 -23.99
N MET A 367 25.14 6.99 -24.38
CA MET A 367 24.90 6.30 -25.66
C MET A 367 25.15 7.22 -26.86
N ILE A 368 24.62 8.46 -26.85
CA ILE A 368 24.86 9.39 -27.96
C ILE A 368 26.33 9.81 -28.04
N SER A 369 26.98 10.03 -26.89
CA SER A 369 28.41 10.36 -26.83
C SER A 369 29.27 9.22 -27.38
N GLN A 370 29.05 7.98 -26.91
CA GLN A 370 29.77 6.81 -27.40
C GLN A 370 29.56 6.61 -28.90
N MET A 371 28.34 6.79 -29.42
CA MET A 371 28.06 6.68 -30.86
C MET A 371 28.92 7.66 -31.68
N LEU A 372 29.03 8.91 -31.25
CA LEU A 372 29.80 9.94 -31.97
C LEU A 372 31.32 9.72 -31.86
N LEU A 373 31.79 9.17 -30.75
CA LEU A 373 33.21 8.88 -30.52
C LEU A 373 33.67 7.57 -31.18
N THR A 374 32.74 6.65 -31.51
CA THR A 374 33.05 5.32 -32.05
C THR A 374 32.51 5.11 -33.46
N ILE A 375 32.57 6.15 -34.30
CA ILE A 375 32.11 6.08 -35.68
C ILE A 375 33.08 5.20 -36.49
N ASP A 376 32.55 4.15 -37.11
CA ASP A 376 33.28 3.31 -38.06
C ASP A 376 33.39 4.07 -39.39
N TRP A 377 34.61 4.45 -39.77
CA TRP A 377 34.89 5.09 -41.06
C TRP A 377 35.42 4.05 -42.02
N ARG A 378 34.81 3.92 -43.20
CA ARG A 378 35.23 2.99 -44.25
C ARG A 378 35.50 3.71 -45.56
N GLY A 379 36.32 3.08 -46.41
CA GLY A 379 36.72 3.64 -47.69
C GLY A 379 38.14 4.20 -47.65
N VAL A 380 38.51 4.90 -48.71
CA VAL A 380 39.81 5.55 -48.86
C VAL A 380 39.55 6.98 -49.31
N TYR A 381 40.21 7.96 -48.69
CA TYR A 381 40.11 9.36 -49.05
C TYR A 381 40.25 9.57 -50.57
N PRO A 382 39.35 10.35 -51.23
CA PRO A 382 38.28 11.18 -50.67
C PRO A 382 36.91 10.47 -50.52
N ASN A 383 36.80 9.17 -50.86
CA ASN A 383 35.55 8.41 -50.86
C ASN A 383 35.32 7.67 -49.53
N GLU A 384 35.60 8.33 -48.40
CA GLU A 384 35.30 7.81 -47.08
C GLU A 384 33.81 7.97 -46.76
N TRP A 385 33.24 6.99 -46.08
CA TRP A 385 31.85 6.99 -45.65
C TRP A 385 31.74 6.49 -44.22
N ALA A 386 30.85 7.14 -43.46
CA ALA A 386 30.63 6.83 -42.06
C ALA A 386 29.53 5.79 -41.86
N LEU A 387 29.74 4.93 -40.88
CA LEU A 387 28.85 3.85 -40.49
C LEU A 387 28.37 4.07 -39.04
N PRO A 388 27.39 4.97 -38.82
CA PRO A 388 26.90 5.27 -37.48
C PRO A 388 26.11 4.10 -36.86
N SER A 389 26.16 3.99 -35.55
CA SER A 389 25.37 3.00 -34.80
C SER A 389 23.92 3.45 -34.65
N TRP A 390 23.09 3.13 -35.65
CA TRP A 390 21.65 3.45 -35.65
C TRP A 390 20.93 2.93 -34.40
N GLY A 391 21.37 1.78 -33.87
CA GLY A 391 20.81 1.22 -32.65
C GLY A 391 21.11 2.07 -31.40
N GLN A 392 22.32 2.64 -31.30
CA GLN A 392 22.66 3.52 -30.18
C GLN A 392 21.88 4.84 -30.24
N LEU A 393 21.70 5.42 -31.43
CA LEU A 393 20.86 6.60 -31.61
C LEU A 393 19.41 6.33 -31.17
N ALA A 394 18.86 5.19 -31.58
CA ALA A 394 17.52 4.75 -31.20
C ALA A 394 17.39 4.57 -29.68
N MET A 395 18.32 3.86 -29.04
CA MET A 395 18.30 3.66 -27.59
C MET A 395 18.53 4.96 -26.80
N ALA A 396 19.44 5.82 -27.25
CA ALA A 396 19.66 7.13 -26.66
C ALA A 396 18.37 7.98 -26.66
N SER A 397 17.62 7.93 -27.77
CA SER A 397 16.34 8.62 -27.93
C SER A 397 15.25 8.03 -27.02
N VAL A 398 15.16 6.69 -26.92
CA VAL A 398 14.25 6.01 -25.99
C VAL A 398 14.56 6.38 -24.55
N PHE A 399 15.83 6.37 -24.15
CA PHE A 399 16.23 6.76 -22.79
C PHE A 399 15.99 8.23 -22.49
N ALA A 400 16.17 9.14 -23.46
CA ALA A 400 15.82 10.55 -23.29
C ALA A 400 14.32 10.72 -22.99
N VAL A 401 13.45 10.03 -23.76
CA VAL A 401 12.00 10.05 -23.53
C VAL A 401 11.64 9.45 -22.17
N ILE A 402 12.25 8.32 -21.77
CA ILE A 402 12.06 7.73 -20.44
C ILE A 402 12.46 8.69 -19.32
N ALA A 403 13.60 9.37 -19.45
CA ALA A 403 14.08 10.34 -18.46
C ALA A 403 13.11 11.50 -18.30
N CYS A 404 12.65 12.07 -19.43
CA CYS A 404 11.69 13.18 -19.44
C CYS A 404 10.34 12.77 -18.84
N LEU A 405 9.81 11.60 -19.23
CA LEU A 405 8.55 11.08 -18.71
C LEU A 405 8.64 10.78 -17.21
N SER A 406 9.76 10.23 -16.74
CA SER A 406 10.01 10.01 -15.30
C SER A 406 10.05 11.32 -14.51
N ALA A 407 10.41 12.45 -15.15
CA ALA A 407 10.37 13.79 -14.58
C ALA A 407 9.02 14.52 -14.78
N GLY A 408 8.03 13.89 -15.43
CA GLY A 408 6.81 14.56 -15.89
C GLY A 408 6.01 15.25 -14.78
N THR A 409 5.88 14.64 -13.59
CA THR A 409 5.18 15.29 -12.48
C THR A 409 5.95 16.49 -11.91
N LEU A 410 7.29 16.47 -11.92
CA LEU A 410 8.13 17.60 -11.53
C LEU A 410 8.03 18.74 -12.53
N LEU A 411 8.04 18.43 -13.82
CA LEU A 411 7.85 19.42 -14.89
C LEU A 411 6.47 20.07 -14.81
N GLY A 412 5.43 19.30 -14.48
CA GLY A 412 4.07 19.81 -14.26
C GLY A 412 4.01 20.77 -13.07
N ALA A 413 4.65 20.40 -11.95
CA ALA A 413 4.74 21.25 -10.76
C ALA A 413 5.50 22.56 -11.03
N LEU A 414 6.62 22.49 -11.75
CA LEU A 414 7.40 23.67 -12.15
C LEU A 414 6.63 24.57 -13.12
N ALA A 415 5.95 23.99 -14.11
CA ALA A 415 5.12 24.74 -15.05
C ALA A 415 3.94 25.43 -14.35
N ALA A 416 3.34 24.77 -13.36
CA ALA A 416 2.30 25.37 -12.53
C ALA A 416 2.83 26.54 -11.68
N ALA A 417 4.04 26.41 -11.10
CA ALA A 417 4.67 27.47 -10.31
C ALA A 417 4.97 28.74 -11.14
N HIS A 418 5.34 28.59 -12.41
CA HIS A 418 5.60 29.72 -13.32
C HIS A 418 4.32 30.34 -13.91
N SER A 419 3.18 29.65 -13.82
CA SER A 419 1.89 30.11 -14.37
C SER A 419 1.09 30.98 -13.39
N ALA A 420 1.69 31.44 -12.28
CA ALA A 420 1.00 32.03 -11.12
C ALA A 420 0.15 33.28 -11.41
N GLU A 421 0.20 33.85 -12.62
CA GLU A 421 -0.68 34.96 -13.02
C GLU A 421 -2.07 34.53 -13.55
N HIS A 422 -2.33 33.25 -13.84
CA HIS A 422 -3.64 32.80 -14.38
C HIS A 422 -4.21 31.57 -13.65
N ALA A 423 -5.17 31.83 -12.76
CA ALA A 423 -6.30 31.01 -12.28
C ALA A 423 -6.22 29.45 -12.26
N THR A 424 -6.47 28.90 -11.06
CA THR A 424 -7.21 27.65 -10.76
C THR A 424 -7.14 26.51 -11.78
N ARG A 425 -5.95 25.92 -12.00
CA ARG A 425 -5.86 24.64 -12.71
C ARG A 425 -6.20 23.48 -11.78
N SER A 426 -7.01 22.55 -12.29
CA SER A 426 -7.35 21.33 -11.56
C SER A 426 -6.13 20.41 -11.41
N PRO A 427 -6.05 19.56 -10.36
CA PRO A 427 -4.90 18.68 -10.13
C PRO A 427 -4.56 17.78 -11.33
N GLY A 428 -5.58 17.26 -12.03
CA GLY A 428 -5.40 16.48 -13.26
C GLY A 428 -4.82 17.30 -14.43
N GLY A 429 -5.14 18.59 -14.51
CA GLY A 429 -4.58 19.51 -15.49
C GLY A 429 -3.08 19.75 -15.29
N THR A 430 -2.63 19.88 -14.04
CA THR A 430 -1.20 20.04 -13.72
C THR A 430 -0.38 18.80 -14.09
N VAL A 431 -0.91 17.61 -13.82
CA VAL A 431 -0.26 16.36 -14.22
C VAL A 431 -0.23 16.20 -15.73
N SER A 432 -1.35 16.48 -16.42
CA SER A 432 -1.42 16.42 -17.87
C SER A 432 -0.41 17.35 -18.53
N LEU A 433 -0.32 18.60 -18.04
CA LEU A 433 0.67 19.58 -18.50
C LEU A 433 2.10 19.07 -18.29
N GLY A 434 2.37 18.42 -17.17
CA GLY A 434 3.66 17.81 -16.88
C GLY A 434 4.02 16.68 -17.84
N ILE A 435 3.08 15.78 -18.14
CA ILE A 435 3.29 14.69 -19.12
C ILE A 435 3.48 15.26 -20.54
N LEU A 436 2.70 16.26 -20.95
CA LEU A 436 2.84 16.92 -22.25
C LEU A 436 4.20 17.64 -22.38
N SER A 437 4.63 18.33 -21.33
CA SER A 437 5.94 18.98 -21.26
C SER A 437 7.06 17.96 -21.38
N ALA A 438 6.95 16.82 -20.66
CA ALA A 438 7.90 15.71 -20.75
C ALA A 438 7.96 15.09 -22.16
N VAL A 439 6.81 14.86 -22.81
CA VAL A 439 6.75 14.36 -24.18
C VAL A 439 7.44 15.33 -25.13
N SER A 440 7.12 16.62 -25.04
CA SER A 440 7.72 17.65 -25.89
C SER A 440 9.24 17.73 -25.70
N LEU A 441 9.72 17.74 -24.46
CA LEU A 441 11.14 17.81 -24.15
C LEU A 441 11.88 16.55 -24.61
N GLY A 442 11.30 15.37 -24.38
CA GLY A 442 11.87 14.09 -24.82
C GLY A 442 11.98 13.97 -26.34
N MET A 443 10.94 14.36 -27.08
CA MET A 443 10.99 14.41 -28.55
C MET A 443 11.96 15.47 -29.07
N GLY A 444 12.04 16.63 -28.39
CA GLY A 444 13.01 17.67 -28.68
C GLY A 444 14.44 17.18 -28.56
N LEU A 445 14.78 16.49 -27.46
CA LEU A 445 16.09 15.87 -27.26
C LEU A 445 16.40 14.79 -28.30
N ALA A 446 15.44 13.90 -28.61
CA ALA A 446 15.63 12.88 -29.65
C ALA A 446 15.88 13.51 -31.03
N SER A 447 15.14 14.57 -31.38
CA SER A 447 15.35 15.32 -32.62
C SER A 447 16.71 16.04 -32.62
N LEU A 448 17.11 16.62 -31.49
CA LEU A 448 18.40 17.28 -31.35
C LEU A 448 19.56 16.30 -31.51
N TYR A 449 19.47 15.10 -30.92
CA TYR A 449 20.47 14.04 -31.14
C TYR A 449 20.59 13.68 -32.61
N ALA A 450 19.48 13.57 -33.33
CA ALA A 450 19.50 13.32 -34.77
C ALA A 450 20.19 14.44 -35.56
N VAL A 451 19.88 15.71 -35.25
CA VAL A 451 20.48 16.88 -35.90
C VAL A 451 21.98 16.97 -35.61
N VAL A 452 22.38 16.83 -34.34
CA VAL A 452 23.79 16.88 -33.92
C VAL A 452 24.58 15.76 -34.57
N ALA A 453 24.05 14.53 -34.59
CA ALA A 453 24.73 13.41 -35.23
C ALA A 453 24.84 13.58 -36.75
N ALA A 454 23.79 14.06 -37.40
CA ALA A 454 23.81 14.34 -38.83
C ALA A 454 24.84 15.43 -39.20
N GLN A 455 24.86 16.52 -38.42
CA GLN A 455 25.82 17.61 -38.60
C GLN A 455 27.25 17.13 -38.34
N TYR A 456 27.49 16.39 -37.26
CA TYR A 456 28.81 15.85 -36.91
C TYR A 456 29.37 14.95 -38.04
N LEU A 457 28.49 14.21 -38.71
CA LEU A 457 28.84 13.29 -39.80
C LEU A 457 28.81 13.93 -41.19
N GLY A 458 28.38 15.19 -41.32
CA GLY A 458 28.16 15.83 -42.62
C GLY A 458 27.13 15.11 -43.50
N MET A 459 26.17 14.40 -42.89
CA MET A 459 25.19 13.58 -43.59
C MET A 459 23.78 14.19 -43.56
N PRO A 460 22.89 13.81 -44.50
CA PRO A 460 21.50 14.26 -44.48
C PRO A 460 20.81 13.89 -43.17
N VAL A 461 20.03 14.81 -42.59
CA VAL A 461 19.37 14.62 -41.30
C VAL A 461 18.21 13.61 -41.32
N GLY A 462 17.63 13.36 -42.50
CA GLY A 462 16.42 12.53 -42.65
C GLY A 462 16.54 11.12 -42.04
N PRO A 463 17.57 10.32 -42.39
CA PRO A 463 17.81 9.01 -41.79
C PRO A 463 17.97 9.06 -40.26
N PHE A 464 18.67 10.06 -39.73
CA PHE A 464 18.86 10.23 -38.28
C PHE A 464 17.54 10.50 -37.57
N LEU A 465 16.71 11.37 -38.13
CA LEU A 465 15.37 11.63 -37.58
C LEU A 465 14.51 10.38 -37.55
N ARG A 466 14.55 9.56 -38.61
CA ARG A 466 13.80 8.29 -38.64
C ARG A 466 14.23 7.36 -37.51
N TRP A 467 15.53 7.16 -37.33
CA TRP A 467 16.06 6.26 -36.29
C TRP A 467 15.94 6.80 -34.87
N ALA A 468 15.92 8.12 -34.69
CA ALA A 468 15.66 8.74 -33.40
C ALA A 468 14.17 8.71 -33.02
N LEU A 469 13.27 9.00 -33.96
CA LEU A 469 11.85 9.22 -33.68
C LEU A 469 10.98 7.97 -33.81
N LEU A 470 11.21 7.09 -34.79
CA LEU A 470 10.37 5.89 -34.98
C LEU A 470 10.27 5.01 -33.72
N PRO A 471 11.37 4.70 -33.01
CA PRO A 471 11.33 3.83 -31.83
C PRO A 471 10.57 4.44 -30.65
N VAL A 472 10.52 5.77 -30.55
CA VAL A 472 9.85 6.47 -29.44
C VAL A 472 8.37 6.74 -29.71
N THR A 473 7.94 6.75 -30.97
CA THR A 473 6.53 6.98 -31.37
C THR A 473 5.50 6.19 -30.54
N PRO A 474 5.60 4.86 -30.35
CA PRO A 474 4.61 4.13 -29.57
C PRO A 474 4.60 4.53 -28.09
N ILE A 475 5.76 4.85 -27.52
CA ILE A 475 5.90 5.31 -26.13
C ILE A 475 5.24 6.68 -25.96
N VAL A 476 5.50 7.59 -26.90
CA VAL A 476 4.89 8.93 -26.94
C VAL A 476 3.38 8.83 -27.09
N GLY A 477 2.87 7.99 -27.99
CA GLY A 477 1.42 7.78 -28.15
C GLY A 477 0.75 7.33 -26.85
N LEU A 478 1.35 6.37 -26.14
CA LEU A 478 0.83 5.90 -24.84
C LEU A 478 0.93 6.97 -23.75
N ALA A 479 1.98 7.79 -23.74
CA ALA A 479 2.12 8.92 -22.82
C ALA A 479 1.09 10.03 -23.11
N LEU A 480 0.78 10.32 -24.37
CA LEU A 480 -0.27 11.26 -24.76
C LEU A 480 -1.65 10.76 -24.32
N VAL A 481 -1.93 9.47 -24.48
CA VAL A 481 -3.13 8.85 -23.90
C VAL A 481 -3.15 9.08 -22.39
N ALA A 482 -2.06 8.80 -21.68
CA ALA A 482 -1.96 9.05 -20.23
C ALA A 482 -2.23 10.52 -19.86
N ALA A 483 -1.72 11.48 -20.64
CA ALA A 483 -1.96 12.91 -20.44
C ALA A 483 -3.43 13.31 -20.64
N ILE A 484 -4.10 12.75 -21.65
CA ILE A 484 -5.53 12.95 -21.88
C ILE A 484 -6.33 12.38 -20.71
N LEU A 485 -6.02 11.15 -20.28
CA LEU A 485 -6.68 10.51 -19.13
C LEU A 485 -6.50 11.32 -17.84
N ALA A 486 -5.32 11.93 -17.64
CA ALA A 486 -5.04 12.83 -16.51
C ALA A 486 -5.87 14.12 -16.58
N ALA A 487 -5.95 14.76 -17.75
CA ALA A 487 -6.73 15.98 -17.96
C ALA A 487 -8.23 15.76 -17.74
N LEU A 488 -8.75 14.61 -18.19
CA LEU A 488 -10.14 14.22 -18.01
C LEU A 488 -10.48 13.82 -16.57
N GLN A 489 -9.50 13.79 -15.66
CA GLN A 489 -9.65 13.33 -14.27
C GLN A 489 -10.32 11.96 -14.13
N TRP A 490 -10.22 11.12 -15.16
CA TRP A 490 -11.05 9.92 -15.24
C TRP A 490 -10.76 8.95 -14.08
N ARG A 491 -9.47 8.69 -13.79
CA ARG A 491 -8.99 7.93 -12.63
C ARG A 491 -7.59 8.34 -12.22
N THR A 492 -7.31 8.34 -10.92
CA THR A 492 -5.94 8.42 -10.39
C THR A 492 -5.31 7.02 -10.36
N PRO A 493 -4.12 6.81 -10.94
CA PRO A 493 -3.45 5.50 -10.90
C PRO A 493 -3.17 5.06 -9.46
N SER A 494 -3.21 3.75 -9.19
CA SER A 494 -2.76 3.20 -7.91
C SER A 494 -1.27 3.52 -7.67
N GLY A 495 -0.97 4.16 -6.54
CA GLY A 495 0.37 4.69 -6.22
C GLY A 495 0.69 6.05 -6.86
N GLY A 496 -0.25 6.71 -7.54
CA GLY A 496 -0.09 8.06 -8.10
C GLY A 496 0.56 8.13 -9.48
N TRP A 497 0.55 9.32 -10.07
CA TRP A 497 1.08 9.58 -11.41
C TRP A 497 2.60 9.47 -11.48
N SER A 498 3.30 9.93 -10.45
CA SER A 498 4.76 9.75 -10.33
C SER A 498 5.17 8.28 -10.36
N ALA A 499 4.43 7.40 -9.67
CA ALA A 499 4.67 5.96 -9.73
C ALA A 499 4.25 5.35 -11.07
N LEU A 500 3.25 5.89 -11.78
CA LEU A 500 2.90 5.41 -13.12
C LEU A 500 4.03 5.69 -14.11
N LEU A 501 4.61 6.89 -14.06
CA LEU A 501 5.64 7.36 -14.99
C LEU A 501 7.04 6.79 -14.73
N SER A 502 7.30 6.20 -13.56
CA SER A 502 8.61 5.67 -13.20
C SER A 502 8.94 4.34 -13.90
N PHE A 503 9.88 4.39 -14.84
CA PHE A 503 10.38 3.22 -15.55
C PHE A 503 11.45 2.45 -14.73
N PRO A 504 11.56 1.11 -14.83
CA PRO A 504 12.53 0.33 -14.06
C PRO A 504 13.98 0.68 -14.39
N THR A 505 14.73 1.22 -13.43
CA THR A 505 16.13 1.64 -13.61
C THR A 505 17.06 0.48 -13.96
N GLY A 506 16.85 -0.70 -13.36
CA GLY A 506 17.64 -1.90 -13.68
C GLY A 506 17.51 -2.33 -15.14
N SER A 507 16.35 -2.12 -15.76
CA SER A 507 16.15 -2.39 -17.20
C SER A 507 16.97 -1.43 -18.06
N VAL A 508 16.97 -0.14 -17.72
CA VAL A 508 17.74 0.90 -18.42
C VAL A 508 19.25 0.63 -18.32
N LEU A 509 19.74 0.34 -17.11
CA LEU A 509 21.15 0.04 -16.90
C LEU A 509 21.60 -1.20 -17.68
N ALA A 510 20.86 -2.29 -17.59
CA ALA A 510 21.19 -3.52 -18.32
C ALA A 510 21.23 -3.27 -19.84
N ALA A 511 20.22 -2.58 -20.39
CA ALA A 511 20.17 -2.29 -21.81
C ALA A 511 21.25 -1.29 -22.27
N ALA A 512 21.54 -0.25 -21.48
CA ALA A 512 22.57 0.74 -21.80
C ALA A 512 23.97 0.14 -21.77
N ILE A 513 24.31 -0.60 -20.71
CA ILE A 513 25.59 -1.33 -20.61
C ILE A 513 25.68 -2.35 -21.74
N GLY A 514 24.59 -3.08 -21.98
CA GLY A 514 24.51 -4.08 -23.04
C GLY A 514 24.82 -3.49 -24.40
N MET A 515 24.17 -2.38 -24.76
CA MET A 515 24.40 -1.70 -26.04
C MET A 515 25.78 -1.08 -26.14
N GLY A 516 26.33 -0.57 -25.03
CA GLY A 516 27.70 -0.05 -24.99
C GLY A 516 28.75 -1.14 -25.25
N LEU A 517 28.56 -2.34 -24.69
CA LEU A 517 29.42 -3.50 -24.93
C LEU A 517 29.27 -4.03 -26.36
N VAL A 518 28.05 -4.07 -26.89
CA VAL A 518 27.82 -4.43 -28.29
C VAL A 518 28.56 -3.45 -29.20
N GLN A 519 28.44 -2.14 -28.98
CA GLN A 519 29.16 -1.16 -29.80
C GLN A 519 30.67 -1.32 -29.67
N TYR A 520 31.19 -1.45 -28.45
CA TYR A 520 32.61 -1.70 -28.21
C TYR A 520 33.11 -2.91 -29.00
N SER A 521 32.35 -4.01 -29.03
CA SER A 521 32.73 -5.21 -29.78
C SER A 521 32.82 -5.01 -31.30
N MET A 522 32.14 -4.00 -31.83
CA MET A 522 32.12 -3.68 -33.27
C MET A 522 33.24 -2.72 -33.66
N THR A 523 33.66 -1.84 -32.75
CA THR A 523 34.57 -0.72 -33.06
C THR A 523 35.95 -0.86 -32.44
N ALA A 524 36.15 -1.78 -31.49
CA ALA A 524 37.45 -2.01 -30.88
C ALA A 524 38.45 -2.61 -31.88
N ASP A 525 39.71 -2.18 -31.76
CA ASP A 525 40.82 -2.70 -32.57
C ASP A 525 41.02 -4.20 -32.31
N ARG A 526 41.07 -4.98 -33.39
CA ARG A 526 41.16 -6.45 -33.32
C ARG A 526 42.61 -6.93 -33.25
N TRP A 527 43.21 -6.77 -32.08
CA TRP A 527 44.51 -7.38 -31.75
C TRP A 527 44.35 -8.89 -31.51
N PRO A 528 45.26 -9.75 -31.99
CA PRO A 528 45.09 -11.22 -31.95
C PRO A 528 44.77 -11.81 -30.56
N ASP A 529 45.33 -11.22 -29.51
CA ASP A 529 45.14 -11.60 -28.10
C ASP A 529 43.79 -11.13 -27.52
N MET A 530 43.20 -10.07 -28.08
CA MET A 530 41.97 -9.45 -27.59
C MET A 530 40.71 -9.90 -28.34
N VAL A 531 40.82 -10.55 -29.51
CA VAL A 531 39.66 -10.93 -30.35
C VAL A 531 38.60 -11.72 -29.57
N LEU A 532 39.01 -12.73 -28.80
CA LEU A 532 38.07 -13.54 -28.02
C LEU A 532 37.30 -12.70 -26.99
N PHE A 533 37.99 -11.80 -26.28
CA PHE A 533 37.36 -10.93 -25.28
C PHE A 533 36.40 -9.92 -25.91
N ILE A 534 36.76 -9.38 -27.08
CA ILE A 534 35.92 -8.45 -27.85
C ILE A 534 34.63 -9.16 -28.31
N GLU A 535 34.73 -10.39 -28.83
CA GLU A 535 33.56 -11.18 -29.25
C GLU A 535 32.67 -11.56 -28.07
N VAL A 536 33.27 -12.00 -26.96
CA VAL A 536 32.56 -12.32 -25.72
C VAL A 536 31.85 -11.08 -25.18
N ALA A 537 32.50 -9.92 -25.18
CA ALA A 537 31.89 -8.66 -24.75
C ALA A 537 30.65 -8.32 -25.58
N GLY A 538 30.71 -8.52 -26.91
CA GLY A 538 29.54 -8.35 -27.78
C GLY A 538 28.38 -9.28 -27.42
N ARG A 539 28.65 -10.57 -27.20
CA ARG A 539 27.61 -11.55 -26.81
C ARG A 539 27.01 -11.25 -25.44
N VAL A 540 27.85 -10.89 -24.46
CA VAL A 540 27.42 -10.44 -23.13
C VAL A 540 26.57 -9.16 -23.26
N GLY A 541 26.95 -8.25 -24.14
CA GLY A 541 26.20 -7.05 -24.44
C GLY A 541 24.79 -7.37 -24.96
N GLY A 542 24.68 -8.24 -25.96
CA GLY A 542 23.40 -8.73 -26.46
C GLY A 542 22.54 -9.42 -25.40
N LEU A 543 23.17 -10.23 -24.54
CA LEU A 543 22.52 -10.90 -23.41
C LEU A 543 21.90 -9.86 -22.45
N LEU A 544 22.66 -8.83 -22.08
CA LEU A 544 22.20 -7.76 -21.18
C LEU A 544 21.03 -6.95 -21.76
N ILE A 545 20.98 -6.74 -23.08
CA ILE A 545 19.82 -6.10 -23.73
C ILE A 545 18.57 -6.97 -23.56
N GLY A 546 18.67 -8.29 -23.74
CA GLY A 546 17.58 -9.23 -23.53
C GLY A 546 17.12 -9.29 -22.07
N ILE A 547 18.05 -9.30 -21.11
CA ILE A 547 17.75 -9.16 -19.68
C ILE A 547 17.03 -7.84 -19.41
N GLY A 548 17.52 -6.72 -19.96
CA GLY A 548 16.90 -5.42 -19.83
C GLY A 548 15.45 -5.41 -20.34
N ALA A 549 15.18 -6.03 -21.48
CA ALA A 549 13.84 -6.17 -22.04
C ALA A 549 12.91 -6.99 -21.12
N VAL A 550 13.37 -8.13 -20.59
CA VAL A 550 12.59 -8.96 -19.66
C VAL A 550 12.35 -8.25 -18.32
N MET A 551 13.35 -7.53 -17.80
CA MET A 551 13.21 -6.73 -16.58
C MET A 551 12.16 -5.63 -16.72
N ALA A 552 11.97 -5.09 -17.93
CA ALA A 552 10.87 -4.18 -18.21
C ALA A 552 9.53 -4.92 -18.13
N LEU A 553 9.38 -6.04 -18.84
CA LEU A 553 8.07 -6.68 -19.07
C LEU A 553 7.54 -7.49 -17.89
N ILE A 554 8.39 -8.23 -17.20
CA ILE A 554 7.98 -9.22 -16.20
C ILE A 554 8.32 -8.67 -14.82
N ARG A 555 7.44 -8.83 -13.83
CA ARG A 555 7.71 -8.45 -12.43
C ARG A 555 8.14 -9.61 -11.53
N PRO A 556 7.47 -10.79 -11.55
CA PRO A 556 7.86 -11.90 -10.68
C PRO A 556 9.25 -12.42 -11.02
N TRP A 557 10.14 -12.47 -10.04
CA TRP A 557 11.54 -12.85 -10.25
C TRP A 557 11.72 -14.27 -10.81
N LEU A 558 10.87 -15.21 -10.40
CA LEU A 558 10.83 -16.59 -10.93
C LEU A 558 10.52 -16.62 -12.44
N LEU A 559 9.51 -15.86 -12.88
CA LEU A 559 9.15 -15.78 -14.30
C LEU A 559 10.20 -15.04 -15.12
N ARG A 560 10.89 -14.06 -14.52
CA ARG A 560 12.04 -13.40 -15.16
C ARG A 560 13.17 -14.37 -15.45
N LEU A 561 13.45 -15.33 -14.57
CA LEU A 561 14.49 -16.32 -14.80
C LEU A 561 14.12 -17.28 -15.93
N VAL A 562 12.88 -17.78 -15.94
CA VAL A 562 12.41 -18.76 -16.94
C VAL A 562 12.28 -18.15 -18.33
N ILE A 563 11.70 -16.96 -18.45
CA ILE A 563 11.47 -16.29 -19.75
C ILE A 563 12.69 -15.44 -20.17
N GLY A 564 13.47 -14.97 -19.21
CA GLY A 564 14.66 -14.16 -19.45
C GLY A 564 15.79 -14.93 -20.12
N ALA A 565 16.01 -16.19 -19.75
CA ALA A 565 17.09 -16.99 -20.32
C ALA A 565 16.95 -17.17 -21.85
N PRO A 566 15.80 -17.60 -22.41
CA PRO A 566 15.63 -17.71 -23.86
C PRO A 566 15.81 -16.38 -24.60
N LEU A 567 15.19 -15.29 -24.11
CA LEU A 567 15.30 -13.99 -24.79
C LEU A 567 16.73 -13.47 -24.77
N ALA A 568 17.43 -13.59 -23.64
CA ALA A 568 18.81 -13.15 -23.50
C ALA A 568 19.78 -13.96 -24.37
N VAL A 569 19.55 -15.27 -24.52
CA VAL A 569 20.33 -16.11 -25.45
C VAL A 569 20.08 -15.71 -26.90
N ILE A 570 18.82 -15.45 -27.29
CA ILE A 570 18.48 -15.02 -28.66
C ILE A 570 19.12 -13.67 -28.98
N THR A 571 19.02 -12.68 -28.08
CA THR A 571 19.61 -11.36 -28.30
C THR A 571 21.14 -11.43 -28.35
N ALA A 572 21.77 -12.29 -27.55
CA ALA A 572 23.19 -12.59 -27.66
C ALA A 572 23.53 -13.20 -29.02
N ALA A 573 22.75 -14.18 -29.50
CA ALA A 573 23.00 -14.92 -30.75
C ALA A 573 22.88 -14.04 -32.00
N ILE A 574 21.96 -13.08 -32.03
CA ILE A 574 21.77 -12.18 -33.18
C ILE A 574 22.71 -10.97 -33.20
N THR A 575 23.53 -10.79 -32.15
CA THR A 575 24.42 -9.62 -32.04
C THR A 575 25.39 -9.55 -33.22
N SER A 576 25.20 -8.52 -34.05
CA SER A 576 26.02 -8.22 -35.23
C SER A 576 25.75 -6.79 -35.68
N TYR A 577 26.66 -6.22 -36.49
CA TYR A 577 26.53 -4.84 -36.99
C TYR A 577 25.18 -4.59 -37.69
N ARG A 578 24.70 -5.56 -38.49
CA ARG A 578 23.43 -5.47 -39.22
C ARG A 578 22.19 -5.51 -38.30
N MET A 579 22.34 -6.07 -37.10
CA MET A 579 21.24 -6.31 -36.16
C MET A 579 21.18 -5.27 -35.04
N LEU A 580 22.06 -4.27 -35.01
CA LEU A 580 22.05 -3.20 -33.99
C LEU A 580 20.69 -2.48 -33.92
N GLY A 581 20.12 -2.17 -35.08
CA GLY A 581 18.78 -1.57 -35.16
C GLY A 581 17.68 -2.50 -34.65
N VAL A 582 17.82 -3.82 -34.86
CA VAL A 582 16.87 -4.83 -34.38
C VAL A 582 16.93 -4.95 -32.86
N LEU A 583 18.13 -4.97 -32.26
CA LEU A 583 18.31 -5.01 -30.81
C LEU A 583 17.69 -3.78 -30.13
N ALA A 584 17.91 -2.60 -30.70
CA ALA A 584 17.26 -1.37 -30.23
C ALA A 584 15.73 -1.44 -30.38
N GLY A 585 15.24 -1.98 -31.50
CA GLY A 585 13.81 -2.19 -31.74
C GLY A 585 13.16 -3.16 -30.75
N ILE A 586 13.82 -4.27 -30.41
CA ILE A 586 13.37 -5.23 -29.38
C ILE A 586 13.20 -4.50 -28.04
N TYR A 587 14.20 -3.73 -27.64
CA TYR A 587 14.14 -3.00 -26.37
C TYR A 587 13.07 -1.90 -26.39
N ALA A 588 12.96 -1.10 -27.46
CA ALA A 588 11.93 -0.10 -27.61
C ALA A 588 10.51 -0.70 -27.55
N THR A 589 10.32 -1.88 -28.17
CA THR A 589 9.06 -2.64 -28.11
C THR A 589 8.76 -3.09 -26.69
N ALA A 590 9.78 -3.56 -25.94
CA ALA A 590 9.62 -3.93 -24.54
C ALA A 590 9.21 -2.74 -23.66
N VAL A 591 9.78 -1.54 -23.90
CA VAL A 591 9.40 -0.30 -23.21
C VAL A 591 7.95 0.09 -23.55
N ALA A 592 7.54 0.01 -24.82
CA ALA A 592 6.17 0.30 -25.22
C ALA A 592 5.16 -0.69 -24.59
N MET A 593 5.47 -1.99 -24.61
CA MET A 593 4.65 -3.03 -23.98
C MET A 593 4.57 -2.87 -22.46
N TRP A 594 5.65 -2.42 -21.81
CA TRP A 594 5.61 -2.04 -20.40
C TRP A 594 4.60 -0.92 -20.17
N TRP A 595 4.58 0.13 -21.01
CA TRP A 595 3.62 1.22 -20.92
C TRP A 595 2.17 0.75 -21.12
N VAL A 596 1.92 -0.11 -22.10
CA VAL A 596 0.59 -0.74 -22.32
C VAL A 596 0.15 -1.49 -21.06
N TYR A 597 1.01 -2.35 -20.53
CA TYR A 597 0.72 -3.11 -19.32
C TYR A 597 0.51 -2.20 -18.09
N ARG A 598 1.30 -1.12 -17.97
CA ARG A 598 1.22 -0.16 -16.87
C ARG A 598 -0.10 0.60 -16.89
N LEU A 599 -0.48 1.13 -18.05
CA LEU A 599 -1.78 1.81 -18.27
C LEU A 599 -2.93 0.84 -17.98
N TRP A 600 -2.87 -0.38 -18.51
CA TRP A 600 -3.90 -1.39 -18.28
C TRP A 600 -4.05 -1.75 -16.80
N THR A 601 -2.97 -2.08 -16.11
CA THR A 601 -3.04 -2.57 -14.73
C THR A 601 -3.32 -1.49 -13.69
N ARG A 602 -2.81 -0.27 -13.89
CA ARG A 602 -2.92 0.81 -12.89
C ARG A 602 -4.08 1.77 -13.12
N LEU A 603 -4.60 1.88 -14.36
CA LEU A 603 -5.72 2.77 -14.68
C LEU A 603 -6.99 2.00 -15.09
N VAL A 604 -6.88 0.95 -15.91
CA VAL A 604 -8.06 0.26 -16.48
C VAL A 604 -8.58 -0.86 -15.57
N ARG A 605 -7.70 -1.75 -15.11
CA ARG A 605 -8.05 -2.96 -14.34
C ARG A 605 -8.18 -2.72 -12.84
N THR A 606 -7.94 -1.50 -12.35
CA THR A 606 -8.40 -1.12 -11.01
C THR A 606 -9.93 -1.27 -11.01
N PRO A 607 -10.52 -2.12 -10.13
CA PRO A 607 -11.96 -2.28 -10.11
C PRO A 607 -12.59 -0.90 -9.92
N ALA A 608 -13.51 -0.57 -10.82
CA ALA A 608 -14.29 0.65 -10.72
C ALA A 608 -14.93 0.67 -9.33
N ALA A 609 -14.73 1.76 -8.59
CA ALA A 609 -15.77 2.21 -7.69
C ALA A 609 -17.02 2.38 -8.58
N HIS A 610 -17.96 1.45 -8.50
CA HIS A 610 -19.26 1.67 -9.10
C HIS A 610 -20.03 2.63 -8.17
N PRO A 611 -20.71 3.63 -8.76
CA PRO A 611 -21.32 4.76 -8.06
C PRO A 611 -22.44 4.35 -7.10
#